data_AF-A0A3D3L8Z6-F1
#
_entry.id   AF-A0A3D3L8Z6-F1
#
_cell.length_a   1.000
_cell.length_b   1.000
_cell.length_c   1.000
_cell.angle_alpha   90.00
_cell.angle_beta   90.00
_cell.angle_gamma   90.00
#
_symmetry.space_group_name_H-M   'P 1'
#
loop_
_entity.id
_entity.type
_entity.pdbx_description
1 polymer ?
#
loop_
_entity_poly.entity_id
_entity_poly.type
_entity_poly.pdbx_seq_one_letter_code
_entity_poly.pdbx_strand_id
1 'polypeptide(L)'
;ASWNKLDAATQRTLTSEYARLEKAIFEQNVRENDIGIACNTAGPCPEGPPAGMTLAKAAAEDVDLRRQALLNQVLPRWAARCGAECVRNWNDTVGKVVGLTAKPN
;
A
#
# COMPACT_ATOMS: atom_id res chain seq x y z
N ALA A 1 4.38 -29.04 -1.63
CA ALA A 1 3.47 -27.87 -1.59
C ALA A 1 2.06 -28.30 -2.03
N SER A 2 1.01 -27.88 -1.31
CA SER A 2 -0.38 -28.28 -1.60
C SER A 2 -0.91 -27.78 -2.95
N TRP A 3 -0.37 -26.67 -3.47
CA TRP A 3 -0.73 -26.09 -4.77
C TRP A 3 -0.53 -27.06 -5.95
N ASN A 4 0.63 -27.73 -5.99
CA ASN A 4 1.00 -28.62 -7.10
C ASN A 4 0.19 -29.93 -7.12
N LYS A 5 -0.64 -30.19 -6.10
CA LYS A 5 -1.54 -31.35 -6.03
C LYS A 5 -2.92 -31.08 -6.65
N LEU A 6 -3.23 -29.81 -6.94
CA LEU A 6 -4.49 -29.43 -7.60
C LEU A 6 -4.37 -29.68 -9.10
N ASP A 7 -5.48 -30.07 -9.74
CA ASP A 7 -5.52 -30.13 -11.20
C ASP A 7 -5.42 -28.72 -11.82
N ALA A 8 -5.06 -28.67 -13.10
CA ALA A 8 -4.81 -27.42 -13.81
C ALA A 8 -6.07 -26.54 -13.93
N ALA A 9 -7.28 -27.13 -13.94
CA ALA A 9 -8.52 -26.35 -13.99
C ALA A 9 -8.73 -25.64 -12.65
N THR A 10 -8.56 -26.34 -11.54
CA THR A 10 -8.66 -25.81 -10.19
C THR A 10 -7.63 -24.72 -9.93
N GLN A 11 -6.37 -24.92 -10.33
CA GLN A 11 -5.34 -23.88 -10.23
C GLN A 11 -5.73 -22.60 -10.99
N ARG A 12 -6.22 -22.73 -12.23
CA ARG A 12 -6.67 -21.58 -13.03
C ARG A 12 -7.84 -20.86 -12.38
N THR A 13 -8.84 -21.60 -11.88
CA THR A 13 -9.98 -21.03 -11.17
C THR A 13 -9.51 -20.22 -9.96
N LEU A 14 -8.66 -20.81 -9.11
CA LEU A 14 -8.16 -20.11 -7.93
C LEU A 14 -7.36 -18.85 -8.32
N THR A 15 -6.43 -18.94 -9.27
CA THR A 15 -5.66 -17.77 -9.72
C THR A 15 -6.58 -16.65 -10.23
N SER A 16 -7.60 -16.97 -11.02
CA SER A 16 -8.57 -16.00 -11.53
C SER A 16 -9.40 -15.36 -10.41
N GLU A 17 -9.94 -16.18 -9.50
CA GLU A 17 -10.77 -15.68 -8.41
C GLU A 17 -9.97 -14.84 -7.42
N TYR A 18 -8.72 -15.21 -7.12
CA TYR A 18 -7.86 -14.40 -6.27
C TYR A 18 -7.50 -13.07 -6.93
N ALA A 19 -7.24 -13.02 -8.24
CA ALA A 19 -7.00 -11.76 -8.94
C ALA A 19 -8.25 -10.84 -8.91
N ARG A 20 -9.44 -11.42 -9.10
CA ARG A 20 -10.71 -10.68 -8.98
C ARG A 20 -10.93 -10.16 -7.57
N LEU A 21 -10.67 -11.00 -6.57
CA LEU A 21 -10.80 -10.66 -5.15
C LEU A 21 -9.81 -9.56 -4.76
N GLU A 22 -8.55 -9.66 -5.17
CA GLU A 22 -7.53 -8.65 -4.89
C GLU A 22 -7.95 -7.27 -5.39
N LYS A 23 -8.43 -7.18 -6.64
CA LYS A 23 -8.97 -5.93 -7.20
C LYS A 23 -10.14 -5.39 -6.38
N ALA A 24 -11.09 -6.25 -6.03
CA ALA A 24 -12.26 -5.85 -5.24
C ALA A 24 -11.87 -5.34 -3.84
N ILE A 25 -10.86 -5.97 -3.21
CA ILE A 25 -10.32 -5.56 -1.91
C ILE A 25 -9.65 -4.20 -2.01
N PHE A 26 -8.82 -3.93 -3.02
CA PHE A 26 -8.20 -2.61 -3.19
C PHE A 26 -9.24 -1.51 -3.43
N GLU A 27 -10.24 -1.76 -4.27
CA GLU A 27 -11.35 -0.82 -4.48
C GLU A 27 -12.15 -0.59 -3.19
N GLN A 28 -12.35 -1.63 -2.38
CA GLN A 28 -13.03 -1.53 -1.09
C GLN A 28 -12.23 -0.68 -0.11
N ASN A 29 -10.92 -0.91 0.02
CA ASN A 29 -10.08 -0.12 0.92
C ASN A 29 -10.11 1.38 0.61
N VAL A 30 -10.14 1.77 -0.67
CA VAL A 30 -10.28 3.18 -1.06
C VAL A 30 -11.62 3.75 -0.60
N ARG A 31 -12.73 3.04 -0.87
CA ARG A 31 -14.07 3.48 -0.44
C ARG A 31 -14.18 3.57 1.09
N GLU A 32 -13.69 2.55 1.80
CA GLU A 32 -13.76 2.48 3.26
C GLU A 32 -12.87 3.52 3.93
N ASN A 33 -11.73 3.88 3.33
CA ASN A 33 -10.92 5.01 3.77
C ASN A 33 -11.74 6.32 3.76
N ASP A 34 -12.46 6.57 2.66
CA ASP A 34 -13.26 7.80 2.52
C ASP A 34 -14.46 7.82 3.48
N ILE A 35 -15.13 6.66 3.63
CA ILE A 35 -16.19 6.47 4.64
C ILE A 35 -15.64 6.69 6.04
N GLY A 36 -14.48 6.11 6.37
CA GLY A 36 -13.84 6.24 7.67
C GLY A 36 -13.49 7.69 8.00
N ILE A 37 -12.97 8.45 7.03
CA ILE A 37 -12.72 9.89 7.20
C ILE A 37 -14.04 10.65 7.42
N ALA A 38 -15.07 10.39 6.63
CA ALA A 38 -16.37 11.06 6.77
C ALA A 38 -17.01 10.78 8.15
N CYS A 39 -17.04 9.51 8.56
CA CYS A 39 -17.61 9.06 9.82
C CYS A 39 -16.86 9.55 11.06
N ASN A 40 -15.54 9.62 11.02
CA ASN A 40 -14.79 10.13 12.16
C ASN A 40 -14.83 11.66 12.25
N THR A 41 -15.03 12.36 11.14
CA THR A 41 -15.02 13.83 11.11
C THR A 41 -16.45 14.40 11.20
N ALA A 42 -16.82 15.37 10.36
CA ALA A 42 -18.15 16.00 10.38
C ALA A 42 -18.98 15.69 9.12
N GLY A 43 -18.48 14.83 8.23
CA GLY A 43 -19.15 14.51 6.97
C GLY A 43 -20.41 13.66 7.16
N PRO A 44 -21.24 13.52 6.11
CA PRO A 44 -22.30 12.53 6.14
C PRO A 44 -21.67 11.14 6.24
N CYS A 45 -22.07 10.39 7.27
CA CYS A 45 -21.58 9.04 7.52
C CYS A 45 -22.69 8.03 7.18
N PRO A 46 -22.45 7.09 6.26
CA PRO A 46 -23.46 6.07 5.92
C PRO A 46 -23.72 5.08 7.06
N GLU A 47 -22.81 5.00 8.04
CA GLU A 47 -22.88 4.07 9.18
C GLU A 47 -23.54 4.67 10.43
N GLY A 48 -24.04 5.91 10.37
CA GLY A 48 -24.74 6.57 11.49
C GLY A 48 -24.29 8.01 11.74
N PRO A 49 -24.47 8.54 12.97
CA PRO A 49 -24.00 9.88 13.31
C PRO A 49 -22.47 9.98 13.26
N PRO A 50 -21.90 11.07 12.71
CA PRO A 50 -20.45 11.27 12.67
C PRO A 50 -19.88 11.66 14.04
N ALA A 51 -18.59 11.37 14.27
CA ALA A 51 -17.93 11.56 15.57
C ALA A 51 -17.42 12.98 15.84
N GLY A 52 -17.34 13.85 14.83
CA GLY A 52 -17.03 15.27 14.97
C GLY A 52 -15.55 15.62 15.15
N MET A 53 -14.62 14.72 14.82
CA MET A 53 -13.18 15.01 14.94
C MET A 53 -12.70 16.02 13.88
N THR A 54 -11.66 16.79 14.23
CA THR A 54 -10.94 17.63 13.26
C THR A 54 -9.95 16.79 12.46
N LEU A 55 -10.04 16.84 11.13
CA LEU A 55 -9.07 16.20 10.25
C LEU A 55 -7.76 17.00 10.20
N ALA A 56 -6.73 16.51 10.91
CA ALA A 56 -5.39 17.08 10.85
C ALA A 56 -4.66 16.62 9.59
N LYS A 57 -4.56 17.50 8.59
CA LYS A 57 -3.75 17.24 7.38
C LYS A 57 -2.27 17.47 7.70
N ALA A 58 -1.39 16.62 7.16
CA ALA A 58 0.05 16.80 7.29
C ALA A 58 0.49 18.14 6.71
N ALA A 59 1.30 18.90 7.46
CA ALA A 59 1.87 20.14 6.97
C ALA A 59 2.92 19.87 5.89
N ALA A 60 3.25 20.88 5.07
CA ALA A 60 4.24 20.72 3.99
C ALA A 60 5.62 20.36 4.57
N GLU A 61 5.99 20.98 5.68
CA GLU A 61 7.23 20.75 6.40
C GLU A 61 7.34 19.30 6.91
N ASP A 62 6.23 18.74 7.40
CA ASP A 62 6.17 17.33 7.84
C ASP A 62 6.33 16.36 6.67
N VAL A 63 5.74 16.69 5.51
CA VAL A 63 5.87 15.89 4.29
C VAL A 63 7.33 15.86 3.82
N ASP A 64 8.00 17.00 3.86
CA ASP A 64 9.41 17.12 3.50
C ASP A 64 10.32 16.40 4.49
N LEU A 65 10.08 16.57 5.79
CA LEU A 65 10.83 15.86 6.84
C LEU A 65 10.67 14.34 6.69
N ARG A 66 9.45 13.86 6.45
CA ARG A 66 9.18 12.43 6.16
C ARG A 66 9.96 11.97 4.94
N ARG A 67 10.01 12.76 3.86
CA ARG A 67 10.76 12.42 2.65
C ARG A 67 12.26 12.33 2.95
N GLN A 68 12.82 13.26 3.72
CA GLN A 68 14.24 13.20 4.12
C GLN A 68 14.54 11.96 4.95
N ALA A 69 13.69 11.62 5.94
CA ALA A 69 13.85 10.41 6.73
C ALA A 69 13.79 9.14 5.85
N LEU A 70 12.87 9.09 4.89
CA LEU A 70 12.78 8.00 3.93
C LEU A 70 14.06 7.85 3.11
N LEU A 71 14.53 8.94 2.50
CA LEU A 71 15.65 8.89 1.56
C LEU A 71 17.00 8.66 2.26
N ASN A 72 17.19 9.25 3.43
CA ASN A 72 18.50 9.25 4.10
C ASN A 72 18.68 8.09 5.07
N GLN A 73 17.59 7.53 5.60
CA GLN A 73 17.65 6.49 6.63
C GLN A 73 16.91 5.22 6.22
N VAL A 74 15.62 5.32 5.91
CA VAL A 74 14.77 4.12 5.76
C VAL A 74 15.10 3.35 4.49
N LEU A 75 15.06 4.01 3.33
CA LEU A 75 15.22 3.35 2.03
C LEU A 75 16.60 2.71 1.87
N PRO A 76 17.72 3.35 2.26
CA PRO A 76 19.02 2.71 2.14
C PRO A 76 19.23 1.55 3.12
N ARG A 77 18.76 1.67 4.36
CA ARG A 77 18.82 0.57 5.34
C ARG A 77 17.95 -0.61 4.91
N TRP A 78 16.77 -0.33 4.37
CA TRP A 78 15.92 -1.35 3.77
C TRP A 78 16.63 -2.03 2.60
N ALA A 79 17.25 -1.27 1.70
CA ALA A 79 17.98 -1.80 0.55
C ALA A 79 19.12 -2.74 0.98
N ALA A 80 19.87 -2.37 2.01
CA ALA A 80 20.91 -3.21 2.59
C ALA A 80 20.37 -4.56 3.13
N ARG A 81 19.21 -4.54 3.81
CA ARG A 81 18.56 -5.74 4.35
C ARG A 81 17.86 -6.58 3.28
N CYS A 82 17.33 -5.95 2.24
CA CYS A 82 16.61 -6.55 1.12
C CYS A 82 17.57 -7.33 0.21
N GLY A 83 18.80 -6.85 0.02
CA GLY A 83 19.80 -7.52 -0.81
C GLY A 83 19.60 -7.29 -2.31
N ALA A 84 20.58 -7.71 -3.10
CA ALA A 84 20.74 -7.25 -4.47
C ALA A 84 19.54 -7.57 -5.39
N GLU A 85 18.97 -8.78 -5.29
CA GLU A 85 17.84 -9.18 -6.15
C GLU A 85 16.56 -8.42 -5.82
N CYS A 86 16.22 -8.35 -4.53
CA CYS A 86 15.04 -7.62 -4.06
C CYS A 86 15.15 -6.12 -4.39
N VAL A 87 16.34 -5.51 -4.30
CA VAL A 87 16.57 -4.11 -4.68
C VAL A 87 16.38 -3.90 -6.18
N ARG A 88 16.89 -4.80 -7.03
CA ARG A 88 16.66 -4.75 -8.49
C ARG A 88 15.17 -4.80 -8.79
N ASN A 89 14.47 -5.81 -8.27
CA ASN A 89 13.04 -5.97 -8.51
C ASN A 89 12.24 -4.76 -8.04
N TRP A 90 12.58 -4.18 -6.90
CA TRP A 90 11.91 -2.98 -6.39
C TRP A 90 12.16 -1.77 -7.29
N ASN A 91 13.42 -1.54 -7.70
CA ASN A 91 13.77 -0.44 -8.61
C ASN A 91 13.09 -0.58 -9.97
N ASP A 92 12.91 -1.82 -10.44
CA ASP A 92 12.23 -2.11 -11.71
C ASP A 92 10.71 -1.99 -11.65
N THR A 93 10.12 -1.98 -10.46
CA THR A 93 8.67 -1.96 -10.23
C THR A 93 8.25 -0.71 -9.43
N VAL A 94 8.23 -0.82 -8.09
CA VAL A 94 7.77 0.23 -7.17
C VAL A 94 8.57 1.51 -7.35
N GLY A 95 9.90 1.42 -7.48
CA GLY A 95 10.78 2.57 -7.66
C GLY A 95 10.39 3.46 -8.84
N LYS A 96 9.94 2.87 -9.96
CA LYS A 96 9.41 3.62 -11.11
C LYS A 96 8.10 4.33 -10.79
N VAL A 97 7.19 3.65 -10.08
CA VAL A 97 5.89 4.22 -9.69
C VAL A 97 6.07 5.43 -8.76
N VAL A 98 7.00 5.34 -7.81
CA VAL A 98 7.22 6.42 -6.81
C VAL A 98 8.35 7.39 -7.17
N GLY A 99 9.01 7.21 -8.31
CA GLY A 99 10.12 8.04 -8.78
C GLY A 99 11.35 7.99 -7.86
N LEU A 100 11.67 6.84 -7.27
CA LEU A 100 12.77 6.65 -6.34
C LEU A 100 13.66 5.48 -6.76
N THR A 101 14.94 5.54 -6.35
CA THR A 101 15.89 4.44 -6.50
C THR A 101 16.40 4.02 -5.14
N ALA A 102 16.21 2.75 -4.80
CA ALA A 102 16.77 2.12 -3.62
C ALA A 102 18.22 1.70 -3.90
N LYS A 103 19.13 2.10 -3.01
CA LYS A 103 20.52 1.65 -2.98
C LYS A 103 20.96 1.52 -1.52
N PRO A 104 21.73 0.50 -1.15
CA PRO A 104 22.33 0.46 0.18
C PRO A 104 23.26 1.67 0.39
N ASN A 105 23.41 2.09 1.64
CA ASN A 105 24.42 3.06 2.04
C ASN A 105 25.82 2.48 1.91
#